data_AF-A0A535KZK8-F1
#
_entry.id   AF-A0A535KZK8-F1
#
_cell.length_a   1.000
_cell.length_b   1.000
_cell.length_c   1.000
_cell.angle_alpha   90.00
_cell.angle_beta   90.00
_cell.angle_gamma   90.00
#
_symmetry.space_group_name_H-M   'P 1'
#
loop_
_entity.id
_entity.type
_entity.pdbx_description
1 polymer ?
#
loop_
_entity_poly.entity_id
_entity_poly.type
_entity_poly.pdbx_seq_one_letter_code
_entity_poly.pdbx_strand_id
1 'polypeptide(L)'
;MTDTKTSYATCPLCEATCGLEIVTRGREVLSIRGDEQDIFSHGYICPKAYSLKELDADRDCIREPIVRRGDQWLKVSWDDAFAEVERGLMPILQERGRDALAVYVGNPNAHNLASLLYLPVLLHAAKTHNFFSASTVDQMPKQVTAGLMFGTMLSIPVPDLERTEFLLLLG
;
A
#
# COMPACT_ATOMS: atom_id res chain seq x y z
N MET A 1 19.50 -26.15 -11.61
CA MET A 1 18.22 -25.65 -12.13
C MET A 1 17.33 -25.42 -10.93
N THR A 2 16.80 -24.21 -10.74
CA THR A 2 15.87 -23.95 -9.62
C THR A 2 14.52 -24.58 -9.93
N ASP A 3 14.05 -25.42 -9.03
CA ASP A 3 12.72 -26.03 -9.11
C ASP A 3 11.62 -24.97 -8.99
N THR A 4 10.44 -25.30 -9.52
CA THR A 4 9.25 -24.46 -9.37
C THR A 4 8.67 -24.60 -7.96
N LYS A 5 8.26 -23.48 -7.37
CA LYS A 5 7.60 -23.43 -6.06
C LYS A 5 6.23 -22.79 -6.18
N THR A 6 5.22 -23.47 -5.64
CA THR A 6 3.87 -22.90 -5.43
C THR A 6 3.80 -22.28 -4.03
N SER A 7 3.14 -21.13 -3.94
CA SER A 7 2.91 -20.40 -2.70
C SER A 7 1.54 -19.73 -2.74
N TYR A 8 0.94 -19.52 -1.57
CA TYR A 8 -0.36 -18.88 -1.44
C TYR A 8 -0.21 -17.55 -0.73
N ALA A 9 -0.96 -16.55 -1.19
CA ALA A 9 -0.94 -15.21 -0.61
C ALA A 9 -2.29 -14.52 -0.79
N THR A 10 -2.62 -13.60 0.11
CA THR A 10 -3.74 -12.69 -0.09
C THR A 10 -3.37 -11.63 -1.13
N CYS A 11 -4.28 -11.33 -2.05
CA CYS A 11 -4.13 -10.24 -3.00
C CYS A 11 -3.88 -8.91 -2.28
N PRO A 12 -2.80 -8.17 -2.56
CA PRO A 12 -2.41 -7.00 -1.78
C PRO A 12 -3.09 -5.70 -2.23
N LEU A 13 -4.12 -5.76 -3.08
CA LEU A 13 -4.63 -4.58 -3.80
C LEU A 13 -5.84 -3.93 -3.14
N CYS A 14 -6.87 -4.70 -2.78
CA CYS A 14 -8.11 -4.18 -2.20
C CYS A 14 -8.60 -5.06 -1.06
N GLU A 15 -9.62 -4.55 -0.38
CA GLU A 15 -10.18 -5.08 0.86
C GLU A 15 -11.02 -6.35 0.65
N ALA A 16 -11.22 -6.77 -0.61
CA ALA A 16 -11.85 -8.06 -0.93
C ALA A 16 -10.95 -9.27 -0.60
N THR A 17 -9.63 -9.04 -0.46
CA THR A 17 -8.67 -10.02 0.07
C THR A 17 -8.70 -11.39 -0.63
N CYS A 18 -8.90 -11.43 -1.95
CA CYS A 18 -8.93 -12.67 -2.71
C CYS A 18 -7.66 -13.51 -2.50
N GLY A 19 -7.79 -14.83 -2.37
CA GLY A 19 -6.67 -15.76 -2.28
C GLY A 19 -5.99 -15.98 -3.63
N LEU A 20 -4.66 -15.98 -3.64
CA LEU A 20 -3.82 -16.17 -4.82
C LEU A 20 -2.99 -17.44 -4.70
N GLU A 21 -2.94 -18.22 -5.77
CA GLU A 21 -1.91 -19.23 -6.01
C GLU A 21 -0.83 -18.62 -6.92
N ILE A 22 0.43 -18.66 -6.45
CA ILE A 22 1.58 -18.07 -7.12
C ILE A 22 2.62 -19.14 -7.37
N VAL A 23 2.95 -19.37 -8.64
CA VAL A 23 4.02 -20.29 -9.04
C VAL A 23 5.25 -19.49 -9.44
N THR A 24 6.38 -19.81 -8.83
CA THR A 24 7.65 -19.11 -9.02
C THR A 24 8.77 -20.06 -9.43
N ARG A 25 9.79 -19.52 -10.11
CA ARG A 25 11.10 -20.16 -10.31
C ARG A 25 12.18 -19.17 -9.89
N GLY A 26 12.75 -19.37 -8.71
CA GLY A 26 13.62 -18.34 -8.12
C GLY A 26 12.85 -17.04 -7.89
N ARG A 27 13.31 -15.92 -8.49
CA ARG A 27 12.63 -14.61 -8.38
C ARG A 27 11.54 -14.38 -9.44
N GLU A 28 11.53 -15.19 -10.50
CA GLU A 28 10.59 -15.09 -11.60
C GLU A 28 9.21 -15.63 -11.21
N VAL A 29 8.18 -14.81 -11.37
CA VAL A 29 6.78 -15.22 -11.23
C VAL A 29 6.33 -15.84 -12.55
N LEU A 30 6.02 -17.13 -12.55
CA LEU A 30 5.59 -17.85 -13.75
C LEU A 30 4.09 -17.69 -13.99
N SER A 31 3.28 -17.78 -12.93
CA SER A 31 1.82 -17.60 -12.99
C SER A 31 1.24 -17.12 -11.67
N ILE A 32 0.16 -16.35 -11.77
CA ILE A 32 -0.73 -16.00 -10.67
C ILE A 32 -2.14 -16.44 -11.07
N ARG A 33 -2.79 -17.19 -10.19
CA ARG A 33 -4.19 -17.64 -10.33
C ARG A 33 -4.93 -17.41 -9.02
N GLY A 34 -6.25 -17.50 -9.05
CA GLY A 34 -7.01 -17.56 -7.80
C GLY A 34 -6.79 -18.90 -7.12
N ASP A 35 -6.69 -18.88 -5.80
CA ASP A 35 -6.65 -20.09 -4.99
C ASP A 35 -8.07 -20.71 -4.91
N GLU A 36 -8.25 -21.88 -5.53
CA GLU A 36 -9.54 -22.59 -5.54
C GLU A 36 -10.03 -22.98 -4.13
N GLN A 37 -9.12 -23.08 -3.15
CA GLN A 37 -9.44 -23.43 -1.77
C GLN A 37 -9.65 -22.21 -0.87
N ASP A 38 -9.44 -21.00 -1.38
CA ASP A 38 -9.65 -19.78 -0.60
C ASP A 38 -11.12 -19.61 -0.22
N ILE A 39 -11.38 -19.40 1.07
CA ILE A 39 -12.73 -19.38 1.63
C ILE A 39 -13.57 -18.19 1.19
N PHE A 40 -12.93 -17.09 0.79
CA PHE A 40 -13.62 -15.87 0.41
C PHE A 40 -13.86 -15.78 -1.09
N SER A 41 -12.86 -16.16 -1.88
CA SER A 41 -12.87 -15.96 -3.32
C SER A 41 -13.13 -17.22 -4.13
N HIS A 42 -12.94 -18.42 -3.58
CA HIS A 42 -13.17 -19.70 -4.27
C HIS A 42 -12.54 -19.75 -5.68
N GLY A 43 -11.30 -19.26 -5.80
CA GLY A 43 -10.57 -19.19 -7.05
C GLY A 43 -10.88 -17.97 -7.94
N TYR A 44 -11.84 -17.12 -7.56
CA TYR A 44 -12.12 -15.89 -8.31
C TYR A 44 -11.04 -14.83 -8.06
N ILE A 45 -10.52 -14.25 -9.15
CA ILE A 45 -9.68 -13.06 -9.12
C ILE A 45 -10.10 -12.08 -10.23
N CYS A 46 -9.96 -10.78 -9.96
CA CYS A 46 -10.22 -9.74 -10.97
C CYS A 46 -8.98 -9.47 -11.86
N PRO A 47 -9.12 -8.73 -12.98
CA PRO A 47 -8.00 -8.43 -13.87
C PRO A 47 -6.80 -7.76 -13.20
N LYS A 48 -7.02 -7.00 -12.11
CA LYS A 48 -5.94 -6.34 -11.36
C LYS A 48 -4.99 -7.35 -10.70
N ALA A 49 -5.54 -8.43 -10.15
CA ALA A 49 -4.75 -9.48 -9.51
C ALA A 49 -4.06 -10.34 -10.57
N TYR A 50 -4.75 -10.61 -11.68
CA TYR A 50 -4.17 -11.31 -12.82
C TYR A 50 -2.92 -10.60 -13.36
N SER A 51 -2.93 -9.27 -13.43
CA SER A 51 -1.81 -8.46 -13.94
C SER A 51 -0.63 -8.25 -12.98
N LEU A 52 -0.67 -8.83 -11.77
CA LEU A 52 0.39 -8.64 -10.77
C LEU A 52 1.75 -9.20 -11.22
N LYS A 53 1.74 -10.23 -12.07
CA LYS A 53 2.97 -10.80 -12.64
C LYS A 53 3.65 -9.78 -13.55
N GLU A 54 2.89 -9.15 -14.44
CA GLU A 54 3.37 -8.14 -15.37
C GLU A 54 3.89 -6.92 -14.60
N LEU A 55 3.22 -6.53 -13.52
CA LEU A 55 3.68 -5.45 -12.63
C LEU A 55 5.00 -5.79 -11.92
N ASP A 56 5.19 -7.01 -11.41
CA ASP A 56 6.47 -7.42 -10.78
C ASP A 56 7.63 -7.46 -11.80
N ALA A 57 7.31 -7.81 -13.04
CA ALA A 57 8.23 -7.88 -14.17
C ALA A 57 8.46 -6.52 -14.88
N ASP A 58 7.78 -5.45 -14.45
CA ASP A 58 7.89 -4.14 -15.08
C ASP A 58 9.33 -3.63 -15.05
N ARG A 59 9.82 -3.21 -16.22
CA ARG A 59 11.17 -2.70 -16.44
C ARG A 59 11.34 -1.27 -15.96
N ASP A 60 10.24 -0.52 -15.87
CA ASP A 60 10.24 0.88 -15.44
C ASP A 60 10.18 1.01 -13.91
N CYS A 61 9.99 -0.11 -13.19
CA CYS A 61 10.01 -0.15 -11.74
C CYS A 61 11.37 0.33 -11.20
N ILE A 62 11.34 1.37 -10.36
CA ILE A 62 12.53 1.96 -9.73
C ILE A 62 13.05 1.00 -8.65
N ARG A 63 14.29 0.55 -8.81
CA ARG A 63 14.95 -0.43 -7.91
C ARG A 63 16.11 0.15 -7.11
N GLU A 64 16.48 1.39 -7.41
CA GLU A 64 17.62 2.08 -6.81
C GLU A 64 17.21 3.53 -6.51
N PRO A 65 17.77 4.16 -5.46
CA PRO A 65 17.52 5.57 -5.20
C PRO A 65 17.89 6.44 -6.40
N ILE A 66 17.04 7.43 -6.70
CA ILE A 66 17.28 8.42 -7.75
C ILE A 66 17.19 9.82 -7.17
N VAL A 67 18.07 10.70 -7.63
CA VAL A 67 18.12 12.09 -7.19
C VAL A 67 18.17 13.02 -8.40
N ARG A 68 17.42 14.12 -8.33
CA ARG A 68 17.44 15.15 -9.38
C ARG A 68 18.63 16.10 -9.21
N ARG A 69 19.38 16.33 -10.29
CA ARG A 69 20.45 17.33 -10.40
C ARG A 69 20.19 18.19 -11.63
N GLY A 70 19.81 19.46 -11.41
CA GLY A 70 19.30 20.30 -12.50
C GLY A 70 18.06 19.67 -13.15
N ASP A 71 18.15 19.33 -14.42
CA ASP A 71 17.06 18.72 -15.19
C ASP A 71 17.21 17.20 -15.42
N GLN A 72 18.16 16.56 -14.75
CA GLN A 72 18.41 15.12 -14.90
C GLN A 72 18.15 14.34 -13.61
N TRP A 73 17.66 13.11 -13.76
CA TRP A 73 17.53 12.12 -12.68
C TRP A 73 18.71 11.15 -12.73
N LEU A 74 19.47 11.07 -11.65
CA LEU A 74 20.66 10.23 -11.54
C LEU A 74 20.44 9.17 -10.47
N LYS A 75 20.84 7.94 -10.78
CA LYS A 75 20.91 6.86 -9.79
C LYS A 75 22.03 7.15 -8.79
N VAL A 76 21.77 6.89 -7.51
CA VAL A 76 22.73 7.12 -6.43
C VAL A 76 22.71 5.98 -5.43
N SER A 77 23.73 5.91 -4.57
CA SER A 77 23.75 4.95 -3.45
C SER A 77 22.70 5.32 -2.39
N TRP A 78 22.39 4.39 -1.49
CA TRP A 78 21.54 4.70 -0.33
C TRP A 78 22.16 5.76 0.59
N ASP A 79 23.48 5.72 0.80
CA ASP A 79 24.19 6.72 1.62
C ASP A 79 24.07 8.11 1.01
N ASP A 80 24.26 8.24 -0.30
CA ASP A 80 24.09 9.51 -1.02
C ASP A 80 22.63 9.99 -0.99
N ALA A 81 21.66 9.08 -1.10
CA ALA A 81 20.25 9.42 -1.01
C ALA A 81 19.88 9.98 0.38
N PHE A 82 20.37 9.36 1.45
CA PHE A 82 20.17 9.86 2.81
C PHE A 82 20.89 11.19 3.05
N ALA A 83 22.12 11.35 2.53
CA ALA A 83 22.85 12.63 2.59
C ALA A 83 22.08 13.75 1.87
N GLU A 84 21.39 13.45 0.77
CA GLU A 84 20.55 14.41 0.07
C GLU A 84 19.27 14.78 0.83
N VAL A 85 18.63 13.80 1.48
CA VAL A 85 17.52 14.07 2.40
C VAL A 85 18.00 14.96 3.54
N GLU A 86 19.15 14.66 4.16
CA GLU A 86 19.72 15.48 5.23
C GLU A 86 19.99 16.91 4.76
N ARG A 87 20.69 17.07 3.63
CA ARG A 87 21.04 18.36 3.03
C ARG A 87 19.80 19.20 2.70
N GLY A 88 18.74 18.58 2.21
CA GLY A 88 17.52 19.27 1.78
C GLY A 88 16.53 19.54 2.92
N LEU A 89 16.32 18.57 3.80
CA LEU A 89 15.25 18.60 4.81
C LEU A 89 15.70 19.20 6.13
N MET A 90 16.91 18.91 6.61
CA MET A 90 17.32 19.32 7.96
C MET A 90 17.39 20.85 8.15
N PRO A 91 17.92 21.65 7.20
CA PRO A 91 17.91 23.11 7.33
C PRO A 91 16.49 23.66 7.43
N ILE A 92 15.55 23.13 6.63
CA ILE A 92 14.14 23.54 6.66
C ILE A 92 13.54 23.27 8.04
N LEU A 93 13.78 22.08 8.60
CA LEU A 93 13.27 21.73 9.93
C LEU A 93 13.89 22.59 11.04
N GLN A 94 15.16 22.97 10.92
CA GLN A 94 15.85 23.83 11.88
C GLN A 94 15.34 25.28 11.83
N GLU A 95 15.12 25.82 10.64
CA GLU A 95 14.71 27.22 10.45
C GLU A 95 13.20 27.45 10.61
N ARG A 96 12.39 26.47 10.19
CA ARG A 96 10.93 26.61 10.07
C ARG A 96 10.15 25.75 11.06
N GLY A 97 10.82 24.90 11.83
CA GLY A 97 10.20 23.98 12.76
C GLY A 97 9.62 22.73 12.08
N ARG A 98 8.97 21.87 12.88
CA ARG A 98 8.52 20.54 12.44
C ARG A 98 7.34 20.56 11.49
N ASP A 99 6.44 21.54 11.62
CA ASP A 99 5.26 21.65 10.76
C ASP A 99 5.58 22.13 9.34
N ALA A 100 6.83 22.48 9.03
CA ALA A 100 7.27 22.68 7.64
C ALA A 100 7.37 21.36 6.85
N LEU A 101 7.38 20.21 7.53
CA LEU A 101 7.31 18.88 6.92
C LEU A 101 5.86 18.42 6.85
N ALA A 102 5.44 17.90 5.69
CA ALA A 102 4.22 17.12 5.57
C ALA A 102 4.56 15.68 5.18
N VAL A 103 3.82 14.72 5.71
CA VAL A 103 3.94 13.31 5.34
C VAL A 103 2.63 12.85 4.72
N TYR A 104 2.71 12.31 3.50
CA TYR A 104 1.59 11.64 2.85
C TYR A 104 1.85 10.15 2.80
N VAL A 105 0.98 9.37 3.44
CA VAL A 105 1.09 7.91 3.44
C VAL A 105 0.18 7.33 2.36
N GLY A 106 0.79 6.75 1.34
CA GLY A 106 0.11 6.22 0.14
C GLY A 106 -0.79 5.01 0.39
N ASN A 107 -1.32 4.39 -0.67
CA ASN A 107 -2.12 3.17 -0.60
C ASN A 107 -1.41 2.06 -1.40
N PRO A 108 -1.41 0.78 -0.98
CA PRO A 108 -2.00 0.23 0.26
C PRO A 108 -1.00 -0.08 1.37
N ASN A 109 -1.18 0.52 2.56
CA ASN A 109 -0.41 0.17 3.76
C ASN A 109 -1.05 -0.90 4.61
N ALA A 110 -2.38 -1.03 4.58
CA ALA A 110 -3.09 -2.00 5.42
C ALA A 110 -2.67 -3.45 5.12
N HIS A 111 -2.20 -3.71 3.90
CA HIS A 111 -1.72 -5.02 3.45
C HIS A 111 -0.20 -5.20 3.59
N ASN A 112 0.52 -4.23 4.18
CA ASN A 112 1.98 -4.25 4.27
C ASN A 112 2.44 -4.30 5.74
N LEU A 113 3.03 -5.44 6.14
CA LEU A 113 3.53 -5.64 7.51
C LEU A 113 4.64 -4.67 7.89
N ALA A 114 5.54 -4.33 6.96
CA ALA A 114 6.61 -3.37 7.23
C ALA A 114 6.02 -1.97 7.48
N SER A 115 5.01 -1.56 6.71
CA SER A 115 4.30 -0.31 6.98
C SER A 115 3.64 -0.33 8.36
N LEU A 116 2.98 -1.43 8.75
CA LEU A 116 2.35 -1.56 10.06
C LEU A 116 3.35 -1.37 11.22
N LEU A 117 4.58 -1.89 11.07
CA LEU A 117 5.59 -1.85 12.13
C LEU A 117 6.41 -0.55 12.14
N TYR A 118 6.83 -0.06 10.99
CA TYR A 118 7.82 1.02 10.89
C TYR A 118 7.23 2.40 10.62
N LEU A 119 6.04 2.48 9.99
CA LEU A 119 5.43 3.77 9.71
C LEU A 119 5.09 4.56 10.99
N PRO A 120 4.48 3.97 12.05
CA PRO A 120 4.20 4.73 13.28
C PRO A 120 5.47 5.32 13.91
N VAL A 121 6.59 4.58 13.85
CA VAL A 121 7.89 5.03 14.35
C VAL A 121 8.39 6.24 13.54
N LEU A 122 8.33 6.17 12.21
CA LEU A 122 8.72 7.28 11.34
C LEU A 122 7.86 8.53 11.57
N LEU A 123 6.54 8.37 11.68
CA LEU A 123 5.62 9.48 11.91
C LEU A 123 5.82 10.12 13.28
N HIS A 124 6.04 9.32 14.32
CA HIS A 124 6.38 9.82 15.65
C HIS A 124 7.70 10.60 15.62
N ALA A 125 8.71 10.10 14.90
CA ALA A 125 10.00 10.78 14.75
C ALA A 125 9.90 12.08 13.95
N ALA A 126 8.98 12.15 12.97
CA ALA A 126 8.76 13.34 12.15
C ALA A 126 8.26 14.54 12.97
N LYS A 127 7.45 14.29 14.03
CA LYS A 127 6.90 15.30 14.95
C LYS A 127 6.14 16.46 14.28
N THR A 128 5.64 16.23 13.07
CA THR A 128 4.78 17.17 12.36
C THR A 128 3.31 16.86 12.63
N HIS A 129 2.47 17.88 12.68
CA HIS A 129 1.01 17.73 12.69
C HIS A 129 0.44 17.54 11.27
N ASN A 130 1.25 17.81 10.23
CA ASN A 130 0.84 17.72 8.84
C ASN A 130 0.95 16.27 8.34
N PHE A 131 0.01 15.45 8.80
CA PHE A 131 -0.11 14.05 8.43
C PHE A 131 -1.32 13.81 7.54
N PHE A 132 -1.08 13.23 6.37
CA PHE A 132 -2.09 12.92 5.38
C PHE A 132 -1.96 11.46 4.93
N SER A 133 -3.05 10.91 4.39
CA SER A 133 -3.05 9.55 3.85
C SER A 133 -4.04 9.42 2.70
N ALA A 134 -4.00 8.30 1.98
CA ALA A 134 -5.06 7.97 1.02
C ALA A 134 -6.47 8.08 1.62
N SER A 135 -6.65 7.69 2.89
CA SER A 135 -7.94 7.81 3.59
C SER A 135 -8.42 9.26 3.73
N THR A 136 -7.51 10.24 3.84
CA THR A 136 -7.90 11.67 3.91
C THR A 136 -8.58 12.18 2.65
N VAL A 137 -8.36 11.53 1.51
CA VAL A 137 -9.01 11.83 0.23
C VAL A 137 -10.25 10.96 0.03
N ASP A 138 -10.20 9.69 0.44
CA ASP A 138 -11.18 8.66 0.03
C ASP A 138 -12.18 8.27 1.15
N GLN A 139 -11.70 8.02 2.38
CA GLN A 139 -12.45 7.21 3.36
C GLN A 139 -12.90 7.98 4.61
N MET A 140 -12.32 9.14 4.89
CA MET A 140 -12.55 9.88 6.13
C MET A 140 -14.03 10.18 6.43
N PRO A 141 -14.88 10.60 5.47
CA PRO A 141 -16.31 10.83 5.77
C PRO A 141 -17.01 9.57 6.31
N LYS A 142 -16.69 8.39 5.76
CA LYS A 142 -17.27 7.12 6.18
C LYS A 142 -16.78 6.71 7.58
N GLN A 143 -15.50 6.88 7.85
CA GLN A 143 -14.87 6.62 9.14
C GLN A 143 -15.43 7.54 10.25
N VAL A 144 -15.61 8.83 9.98
CA VAL A 144 -16.24 9.77 10.92
C VAL A 144 -17.68 9.37 11.21
N THR A 145 -18.45 9.04 10.18
CA THR A 145 -19.84 8.59 10.35
C THR A 145 -19.90 7.31 11.20
N ALA A 146 -19.01 6.34 10.96
CA ALA A 146 -18.93 5.12 11.75
C ALA A 146 -18.55 5.41 13.22
N GLY A 147 -17.60 6.31 13.46
CA GLY A 147 -17.24 6.74 14.82
C GLY A 147 -18.40 7.37 15.58
N LEU A 148 -19.17 8.25 14.92
CA LEU A 148 -20.32 8.93 15.51
C LEU A 148 -21.50 7.98 15.79
N MET A 149 -21.73 7.02 14.90
CA MET A 149 -22.90 6.11 14.99
C MET A 149 -22.63 4.83 15.79
N PHE A 150 -21.42 4.28 15.70
CA PHE A 150 -21.07 2.96 16.21
C PHE A 150 -19.90 2.99 17.21
N GLY A 151 -19.42 4.17 17.59
CA GLY A 151 -18.42 4.36 18.66
C GLY A 151 -16.97 4.16 18.25
N THR A 152 -16.68 3.72 17.02
CA THR A 152 -15.32 3.63 16.49
C THR A 152 -15.30 3.82 14.98
N MET A 153 -14.23 4.46 14.49
CA MET A 153 -14.03 4.72 13.06
C MET A 153 -13.84 3.46 12.21
N LEU A 154 -13.57 2.31 12.86
CA LEU A 154 -13.31 1.03 12.20
C LEU A 154 -14.54 0.12 12.12
N SER A 155 -15.66 0.49 12.74
CA SER A 155 -16.92 -0.27 12.66
C SER A 155 -17.67 0.04 11.36
N ILE A 156 -17.05 -0.31 10.23
CA ILE A 156 -17.66 -0.14 8.91
C ILE A 156 -18.67 -1.27 8.69
N PRO A 157 -19.98 -0.97 8.57
CA PRO A 157 -20.97 -2.00 8.32
C PRO A 157 -20.81 -2.56 6.91
N VAL A 158 -20.72 -3.88 6.80
CA VAL A 158 -20.74 -4.61 5.53
C VAL A 158 -22.17 -5.12 5.31
N PRO A 159 -22.79 -4.84 4.14
CA PRO A 159 -24.13 -5.33 3.86
C PRO A 159 -24.13 -6.86 3.74
N ASP A 160 -25.20 -7.48 4.22
CA ASP A 160 -25.39 -8.92 4.09
C ASP A 160 -25.92 -9.25 2.70
N LEU A 161 -25.00 -9.47 1.76
CA LEU A 161 -25.33 -9.70 0.35
C LEU A 161 -26.04 -11.05 0.11
N GLU A 162 -25.83 -12.05 0.99
CA GLU A 162 -26.41 -13.39 0.81
C GLU A 162 -27.89 -13.45 1.22
N ARG A 163 -28.29 -12.61 2.17
CA ARG A 163 -29.64 -12.62 2.74
C ARG A 163 -30.49 -11.40 2.36
N THR A 164 -29.98 -10.49 1.54
CA THR A 164 -30.74 -9.30 1.12
C THR A 164 -31.70 -9.59 -0.04
N GLU A 165 -32.94 -9.12 0.07
CA GLU A 165 -33.93 -9.17 -1.03
C GLU A 165 -33.82 -7.93 -1.95
N PHE A 166 -33.19 -6.85 -1.47
CA PHE A 166 -33.05 -5.61 -2.20
C PHE A 166 -31.72 -4.92 -1.88
N LEU A 167 -30.92 -4.66 -2.92
CA LEU A 167 -29.62 -3.98 -2.80
C LEU A 167 -29.71 -2.58 -3.43
N LEU A 168 -29.57 -1.55 -2.61
CA LEU A 168 -29.42 -0.17 -3.05
C LEU A 168 -27.93 0.21 -3.06
N LEU A 169 -27.41 0.56 -4.23
CA LEU A 169 -26.05 1.06 -4.41
C LEU A 169 -26.11 2.57 -4.65
N LEU A 170 -25.55 3.34 -3.72
CA LEU A 170 -25.39 4.79 -3.84
C LEU A 170 -23.89 5.05 -4.00
N GLY A 171 -23.55 5.75 -5.10
CA GLY A 171 -22.18 5.93 -5.60
C GLY A 171 -21.14 6.30 -4.56
#